data_AF-A0A9D9BW80-F1
#
_entry.id   AF-A0A9D9BW80-F1
#
_cell.length_a   1.000
_cell.length_b   1.000
_cell.length_c   1.000
_cell.angle_alpha   90.00
_cell.angle_beta   90.00
_cell.angle_gamma   90.00
#
_symmetry.space_group_name_H-M   'P 1'
#
loop_
_entity.id
_entity.type
_entity.pdbx_description
1 polymer ?
#
loop_
_entity_poly.entity_id
_entity_poly.type
_entity_poly.pdbx_seq_one_letter_code
_entity_poly.pdbx_strand_id
1 'polypeptide(L)'
;MAKSYWLINSNRSEVKRFMKNDKSIDGVFEYMFIDTGKIVGVLGNKPPVMTNTVSVEIDLAREIYERLLSKGWRKIEKNWN
;
A
#
# COMPACT_ATOMS: atom_id res chain seq x y z
N MET A 1 13.93 -4.22 -7.76
CA MET A 1 12.46 -4.18 -7.63
C MET A 1 12.13 -3.20 -6.52
N ALA A 2 11.31 -2.19 -6.78
CA ALA A 2 10.91 -1.25 -5.74
C ALA A 2 10.28 -1.99 -4.55
N LYS A 3 10.74 -1.72 -3.33
CA LYS A 3 10.14 -2.30 -2.12
C LYS A 3 8.70 -1.78 -2.01
N SER A 4 7.74 -2.69 -2.11
CA SER A 4 6.32 -2.39 -1.94
C SER A 4 5.77 -3.13 -0.74
N TYR A 5 5.09 -2.41 0.14
CA TYR A 5 4.43 -2.97 1.32
C TYR A 5 2.94 -2.98 1.08
N TRP A 6 2.30 -4.10 1.35
CA TRP A 6 0.88 -4.29 1.09
C TRP A 6 0.12 -4.49 2.40
N LEU A 7 -0.98 -3.76 2.53
CA LEU A 7 -1.94 -3.90 3.61
C LEU A 7 -3.31 -4.25 3.04
N ILE A 8 -3.98 -5.21 3.67
CA ILE A 8 -5.36 -5.58 3.37
C ILE A 8 -6.24 -5.26 4.58
N ASN A 9 -7.46 -4.81 4.33
CA ASN A 9 -8.43 -4.61 5.41
C ASN A 9 -9.04 -5.94 5.87
N SER A 10 -9.62 -5.95 7.08
CA SER A 10 -10.13 -7.17 7.72
C SER A 10 -11.22 -7.88 6.92
N ASN A 11 -12.06 -7.14 6.21
CA ASN A 11 -13.13 -7.68 5.35
C ASN A 11 -12.65 -8.03 3.93
N ARG A 12 -11.35 -7.90 3.64
CA ARG A 12 -10.72 -8.22 2.34
C ARG A 12 -11.38 -7.53 1.13
N SER A 13 -11.93 -6.34 1.33
CA SER A 13 -12.54 -5.55 0.24
C SER A 13 -11.55 -4.56 -0.37
N GLU A 14 -10.58 -4.08 0.41
CA GLU A 14 -9.63 -3.05 0.01
C GLU A 14 -8.21 -3.47 0.31
N VAL A 15 -7.32 -3.01 -0.55
CA VAL A 15 -5.88 -3.16 -0.41
C VAL A 15 -5.23 -1.79 -0.52
N LYS A 16 -4.16 -1.59 0.24
CA LYS A 16 -3.28 -0.43 0.12
C LYS A 16 -1.87 -0.90 -0.15
N ARG A 17 -1.22 -0.28 -1.14
CA ARG A 17 0.17 -0.53 -1.50
C ARG A 17 0.98 0.72 -1.23
N PHE A 18 2.02 0.57 -0.44
CA PHE A 18 2.97 1.61 -0.10
C PHE A 18 4.26 1.34 -0.87
N MET A 19 4.62 2.23 -1.79
CA MET A 19 5.78 2.09 -2.64
C MET A 19 6.73 3.26 -2.41
N LYS A 20 7.98 2.96 -2.05
CA LYS A 20 9.03 3.98 -1.98
C LYS A 20 9.38 4.43 -3.39
N ASN A 21 9.53 5.73 -3.60
CA ASN A 21 10.08 6.24 -4.84
C ASN A 21 11.61 6.05 -4.82
N ASP A 22 12.11 5.08 -5.58
CA ASP A 22 13.56 4.84 -5.73
C ASP A 22 14.27 5.95 -6.54
N LYS A 23 13.53 6.90 -7.13
CA LYS A 23 14.07 8.05 -7.87
C LYS A 23 14.24 9.31 -7.02
N SER A 24 14.31 9.18 -5.69
CA SER A 24 14.62 10.34 -4.84
C SER A 24 16.06 10.80 -5.13
N ILE A 25 16.15 11.83 -5.97
CA ILE A 25 17.36 12.62 -6.20
C ILE A 25 17.82 13.10 -4.82
N ASP A 26 19.11 12.93 -4.54
CA ASP A 26 19.76 13.18 -3.26
C ASP A 26 19.17 14.39 -2.51
N GLY A 27 18.51 14.09 -1.38
CA GLY A 27 18.57 14.97 -0.21
C GLY A 27 17.44 15.95 0.06
N VAL A 28 16.32 16.01 -0.69
CA VAL A 28 15.34 17.09 -0.44
C VAL A 28 13.98 16.64 0.11
N PHE A 29 13.32 15.59 -0.40
CA PHE A 29 12.11 15.05 0.24
C PHE A 29 11.87 13.58 -0.13
N GLU A 30 11.91 12.66 0.85
CA GLU A 30 11.51 11.26 0.63
C GLU A 30 9.97 11.16 0.62
N TYR A 31 9.39 10.89 -0.55
CA TYR A 31 7.96 10.63 -0.70
C TYR A 31 7.67 9.15 -0.88
N MET A 32 6.47 8.75 -0.44
CA MET A 32 5.92 7.42 -0.61
C MET A 32 4.60 7.50 -1.38
N PHE A 33 4.42 6.59 -2.34
CA PHE A 33 3.16 6.42 -3.03
C PHE A 33 2.29 5.45 -2.25
N ILE A 34 1.09 5.89 -1.89
CA ILE A 34 0.03 5.07 -1.31
C ILE A 34 -1.01 4.86 -2.39
N ASP A 35 -0.98 3.69 -2.99
CA ASP A 35 -2.01 3.26 -3.91
C ASP A 35 -3.12 2.55 -3.13
N THR A 36 -4.37 2.88 -3.43
CA THR A 36 -5.55 2.19 -2.91
C THR A 36 -6.17 1.39 -4.04
N GLY A 37 -6.46 0.12 -3.78
CA GLY A 37 -7.13 -0.77 -4.72
C GLY A 37 -8.28 -1.52 -4.07
N LYS A 38 -9.19 -2.00 -4.92
CA LYS A 38 -10.27 -2.90 -4.52
C LYS A 38 -9.89 -4.33 -4.85
N ILE A 39 -10.15 -5.23 -3.91
CA ILE A 39 -9.97 -6.66 -4.15
C ILE A 39 -11.14 -7.15 -4.98
N VAL A 40 -10.83 -7.84 -6.06
CA VAL A 40 -11.82 -8.40 -6.99
C VAL A 40 -11.69 -9.93 -7.00
N GLY A 41 -12.82 -10.61 -7.11
CA GLY A 41 -12.88 -12.08 -7.14
C GLY A 41 -13.13 -12.73 -5.77
N VAL A 42 -13.54 -14.01 -5.81
CA VAL A 42 -13.77 -14.83 -4.62
C VAL A 42 -12.40 -15.15 -4.01
N LEU A 43 -12.20 -14.82 -2.73
CA LEU A 43 -10.99 -15.12 -1.92
C LEU A 43 -9.68 -14.42 -2.32
N GLY A 44 -9.68 -13.45 -3.24
CA GLY A 44 -8.46 -12.73 -3.62
C GLY A 44 -7.60 -13.44 -4.66
N ASN A 45 -8.19 -14.34 -5.46
CA ASN A 45 -7.52 -15.05 -6.56
C ASN A 45 -7.24 -14.18 -7.80
N LYS A 46 -7.46 -12.87 -7.73
CA LYS A 46 -7.16 -11.95 -8.83
C LYS A 46 -6.38 -10.76 -8.29
N PRO A 47 -5.51 -10.16 -9.12
CA PRO A 47 -4.82 -8.95 -8.72
C PRO A 47 -5.85 -7.85 -8.40
N PRO A 48 -5.60 -7.06 -7.34
CA PRO A 48 -6.49 -5.97 -6.97
C PRO A 48 -6.48 -4.88 -8.04
N VAL A 49 -7.65 -4.27 -8.24
CA VAL A 49 -7.80 -3.13 -9.17
C VAL A 49 -7.44 -1.86 -8.42
N MET A 50 -6.31 -1.26 -8.78
CA MET A 50 -5.85 -0.01 -8.19
C MET A 50 -6.72 1.15 -8.71
N THR A 51 -7.32 1.91 -7.82
CA THR A 51 -8.24 3.01 -8.19
C THR A 51 -7.64 4.38 -7.95
N ASN A 52 -6.86 4.54 -6.87
CA ASN A 52 -6.29 5.83 -6.48
C ASN A 52 -4.81 5.69 -6.14
N THR A 53 -4.02 6.71 -6.47
CA THR A 53 -2.62 6.85 -6.08
C THR A 53 -2.43 8.20 -5.43
N VAL A 54 -1.87 8.23 -4.23
CA VAL A 54 -1.55 9.47 -3.52
C VAL A 54 -0.08 9.48 -3.16
N SER A 55 0.62 10.57 -3.44
CA SER A 55 1.98 10.81 -2.97
C SER A 55 1.94 11.56 -1.65
N VAL A 56 2.57 11.01 -0.61
CA VAL A 56 2.70 11.65 0.70
C VAL A 56 4.14 11.60 1.17
N GLU A 57 4.51 12.48 2.09
CA GLU A 57 5.82 12.42 2.76
C GLU A 57 5.99 11.10 3.52
N ILE A 58 7.23 10.63 3.64
CA ILE A 58 7.52 9.33 4.28
C ILE A 58 7.02 9.25 5.73
N ASP A 59 7.10 10.33 6.49
CA ASP A 59 6.68 10.33 7.89
C ASP A 59 5.15 10.22 8.02
N LEU A 60 4.41 10.93 7.16
CA LEU A 60 2.96 10.77 7.07
C LEU A 60 2.59 9.37 6.57
N ALA A 61 3.35 8.81 5.63
CA ALA A 61 3.12 7.45 5.13
C ALA A 61 3.26 6.41 6.25
N ARG A 62 4.27 6.56 7.13
CA ARG A 62 4.48 5.70 8.30
C ARG A 62 3.32 5.83 9.28
N GLU A 63 2.89 7.05 9.58
CA GLU A 63 1.76 7.29 10.47
C GLU A 63 0.47 6.64 9.94
N ILE A 64 0.19 6.79 8.63
CA ILE A 64 -0.96 6.13 7.99
C ILE A 64 -0.82 4.61 8.09
N TYR A 65 0.37 4.06 7.84
CA TYR A 65 0.63 2.63 7.90
C TYR A 65 0.34 2.06 9.29
N GLU A 66 0.87 2.69 10.34
CA GLU A 66 0.63 2.29 11.74
C GLU A 66 -0.85 2.42 12.13
N ARG A 67 -1.50 3.52 11.74
CA ARG A 67 -2.95 3.70 11.97
C ARG A 67 -3.79 2.60 11.33
N LEU A 68 -3.44 2.15 10.12
CA LEU A 68 -4.14 1.07 9.44
C LEU A 68 -3.96 -0.25 10.20
N LEU A 69 -2.74 -0.55 10.65
CA LEU A 69 -2.48 -1.73 11.49
C LEU A 69 -3.30 -1.71 12.78
N SER A 70 -3.36 -0.56 13.46
CA SER A 70 -4.19 -0.39 14.66
C SER A 70 -5.69 -0.54 14.39
N LYS A 71 -6.14 -0.27 13.16
CA LYS A 71 -7.53 -0.51 12.70
C LYS A 71 -7.78 -1.97 12.28
N GLY A 72 -6.81 -2.86 12.47
CA GLY A 72 -6.93 -4.28 12.16
C GLY A 72 -6.53 -4.66 10.73
N TRP A 73 -5.95 -3.73 9.95
CA TRP A 73 -5.38 -4.09 8.66
C TRP A 73 -4.20 -5.04 8.84
N ARG A 74 -4.01 -5.96 7.89
CA ARG A 74 -2.98 -6.98 7.95
C ARG A 74 -1.97 -6.80 6.83
N LYS A 75 -0.71 -7.10 7.14
CA LYS A 75 0.36 -7.16 6.13
C LYS A 75 0.13 -8.40 5.27
N ILE A 76 0.27 -8.24 3.96
CA ILE A 76 0.28 -9.35 3.02
C ILE A 76 1.54 -9.30 2.17
N GLU A 77 2.04 -10.47 1.81
CA GLU A 77 3.02 -10.58 0.75
C GLU A 77 2.29 -10.51 -0.59
N LYS A 78 2.94 -9.95 -1.62
CA LYS A 78 2.39 -9.84 -2.97
C LYS A 78 2.33 -11.24 -3.60
N ASN A 79 1.36 -12.05 -3.19
CA ASN A 79 1.14 -13.40 -3.68
C ASN A 79 -0.21 -13.49 -4.38
N TRP A 80 -0.35 -12.70 -5.45
CA TRP A 80 -1.47 -12.80 -6.38
C TRP A 80 -1.06 -13.82 -7.44
N ASN A 81 -1.60 -15.04 -7.35
CA ASN A 81 -1.40 -16.10 -8.34
C ASN A 81 -2.31 -15.90 -9.54
#